data_AF-A0A183F4W4-F1
#
_entry.id   AF-A0A183F4W4-F1
#
_cell.length_a   1.000
_cell.length_b   1.000
_cell.length_c   1.000
_cell.angle_alpha   90.00
_cell.angle_beta   90.00
_cell.angle_gamma   90.00
#
_symmetry.space_group_name_H-M   'P 1'
#
loop_
_entity.id
_entity.type
_entity.pdbx_description
1 polymer ?
#
loop_
_entity_poly.entity_id
_entity_poly.type
_entity_poly.pdbx_seq_one_letter_code
_entity_poly.pdbx_strand_id
1 'polypeptide(L)'
;MLPLAIVRCAIPHAVQRLSLNDEMEVVVALQALTNLSLNISTEQIPQFVPAIPHCFSRLWVRGEPNLNALRLLVNLSCCPDMVPYMLGSKSVSGLFRLLDTDREEVLLRAITWLLCTSSAVDALHLTYDKIACHNQDPFRNPAHTLYHTIYGPKGREELEERARELTKHPNADVCNKAMRLLEILKSIPLFATLGSQLNRL
;
A
#
# COMPACT_ATOMS: atom_id res chain seq x y z
N MET A 1 -5.83 -7.19 -29.84
CA MET A 1 -6.79 -6.74 -28.80
C MET A 1 -7.46 -7.96 -28.20
N LEU A 2 -7.29 -8.21 -26.90
CA LEU A 2 -8.05 -9.26 -26.21
C LEU A 2 -9.53 -8.81 -26.10
N PRO A 3 -10.52 -9.70 -26.32
CA PRO A 3 -11.93 -9.37 -26.15
C PRO A 3 -12.24 -8.87 -24.74
N LEU A 4 -13.03 -7.79 -24.60
CA LEU A 4 -13.43 -7.20 -23.30
C LEU A 4 -14.05 -8.23 -22.33
N ALA A 5 -14.75 -9.24 -22.86
CA ALA A 5 -15.33 -10.33 -22.07
C ALA A 5 -14.27 -11.21 -21.38
N ILE A 6 -13.11 -11.44 -22.01
CA ILE A 6 -12.01 -12.22 -21.44
C ILE A 6 -11.32 -11.40 -20.34
N VAL A 7 -11.16 -10.08 -20.54
CA VAL A 7 -10.55 -9.18 -19.55
C VAL A 7 -11.43 -9.05 -18.30
N ARG A 8 -12.77 -9.03 -18.44
CA ARG A 8 -13.71 -8.95 -17.30
C ARG A 8 -13.60 -10.13 -16.33
N CYS A 9 -13.23 -11.32 -16.80
CA CYS A 9 -13.04 -12.49 -15.94
C CYS A 9 -11.58 -12.69 -15.49
N ALA A 10 -10.63 -11.94 -16.07
CA ALA A 10 -9.21 -12.15 -15.83
C ALA A 10 -8.76 -11.68 -14.44
N ILE A 11 -9.25 -10.53 -13.95
CA ILE A 11 -8.87 -10.02 -12.62
C ILE A 11 -9.35 -10.99 -11.52
N PRO A 12 -10.64 -11.37 -11.43
CA PRO A 12 -11.09 -12.30 -10.39
C PRO A 12 -10.37 -13.66 -10.45
N HIS A 13 -10.11 -14.17 -11.66
CA HIS A 13 -9.38 -15.41 -11.84
C HIS A 13 -7.93 -15.31 -11.34
N ALA A 14 -7.20 -14.26 -11.70
CA ALA A 14 -5.83 -14.06 -11.24
C ALA A 14 -5.78 -13.83 -9.72
N VAL A 15 -6.74 -13.10 -9.15
CA VAL A 15 -6.86 -12.94 -7.68
C VAL A 15 -7.07 -14.27 -6.99
N GLN A 16 -7.90 -15.17 -7.54
CA GLN A 16 -8.10 -16.51 -6.99
C GLN A 16 -6.78 -17.31 -6.91
N ARG A 17 -5.90 -17.14 -7.91
CA ARG A 17 -4.60 -17.83 -7.97
C ARG A 17 -3.63 -17.40 -6.85
N LEU A 18 -3.80 -16.21 -6.27
CA LEU A 18 -2.97 -15.73 -5.17
C LEU A 18 -3.14 -16.54 -3.86
N SER A 19 -4.23 -17.32 -3.76
CA SER A 19 -4.51 -18.20 -2.63
C SER A 19 -3.88 -19.59 -2.76
N LEU A 20 -3.25 -19.90 -3.90
CA LEU A 20 -2.66 -21.22 -4.13
C LEU A 20 -1.32 -21.38 -3.40
N ASN A 21 -0.95 -22.63 -3.17
CA ASN A 21 0.32 -23.00 -2.55
C ASN A 21 1.48 -23.04 -3.56
N ASP A 22 1.17 -23.07 -4.86
CA ASP A 22 2.17 -23.06 -5.92
C ASP A 22 2.72 -21.64 -6.09
N GLU A 23 4.00 -21.45 -5.75
CA GLU A 23 4.66 -20.14 -5.80
C GLU A 23 4.77 -19.61 -7.23
N MET A 24 4.95 -20.47 -8.24
CA MET A 24 5.03 -20.07 -9.63
C MET A 24 3.68 -19.55 -10.12
N GLU A 25 2.58 -20.23 -9.81
CA GLU A 25 1.22 -19.73 -10.12
C GLU A 25 0.95 -18.38 -9.44
N VAL A 26 1.36 -18.23 -8.18
CA VAL A 26 1.21 -16.96 -7.44
C VAL A 26 2.00 -15.83 -8.10
N VAL A 27 3.25 -16.08 -8.49
CA VAL A 27 4.08 -15.08 -9.17
C VAL A 27 3.49 -14.67 -10.51
N VAL A 28 3.06 -15.64 -11.34
CA VAL A 28 2.41 -15.38 -12.63
C VAL A 28 1.13 -14.57 -12.43
N ALA A 29 0.34 -14.89 -11.42
CA ALA A 29 -0.87 -14.15 -11.08
C ALA A 29 -0.56 -12.70 -10.64
N LEU A 30 0.46 -12.47 -9.80
CA LEU A 30 0.89 -11.12 -9.40
C LEU A 30 1.36 -10.30 -10.61
N GLN A 31 2.11 -10.92 -11.53
CA GLN A 31 2.55 -10.27 -12.77
C GLN A 31 1.36 -9.91 -13.67
N ALA A 32 0.41 -10.83 -13.86
CA ALA A 32 -0.80 -10.58 -14.62
C ALA A 32 -1.63 -9.44 -14.02
N LEU A 33 -1.84 -9.44 -12.70
CA LEU A 33 -2.54 -8.37 -11.98
C LEU A 33 -1.81 -7.03 -12.07
N THR A 34 -0.48 -7.04 -12.04
CA THR A 34 0.33 -5.82 -12.24
C THR A 34 0.06 -5.22 -13.63
N ASN A 35 0.02 -6.04 -14.68
CA ASN A 35 -0.28 -5.56 -16.04
C ASN A 35 -1.74 -5.10 -16.19
N LEU A 36 -2.69 -5.76 -15.52
CA LEU A 36 -4.10 -5.40 -15.55
C LEU A 36 -4.44 -4.15 -14.71
N SER A 37 -3.55 -3.75 -13.79
CA SER A 37 -3.76 -2.61 -12.87
C SER A 37 -3.16 -1.29 -13.36
N LEU A 38 -2.70 -1.20 -14.61
CA LEU A 38 -2.12 0.04 -15.15
C LEU A 38 -3.13 1.20 -15.22
N ASN A 39 -4.42 0.90 -15.44
CA ASN A 39 -5.50 1.88 -15.52
C ASN A 39 -6.77 1.27 -14.89
N ILE A 40 -6.83 1.26 -13.56
CA ILE A 40 -7.99 0.72 -12.82
C ILE A 40 -9.17 1.67 -12.98
N SER A 41 -10.26 1.17 -13.56
CA SER A 41 -11.57 1.86 -13.54
C SER A 41 -12.32 1.61 -12.24
N THR A 42 -13.25 2.49 -11.89
CA THR A 42 -14.08 2.37 -10.67
C THR A 42 -14.82 1.02 -10.60
N GLU A 43 -15.27 0.47 -11.73
CA GLU A 43 -15.94 -0.84 -11.80
C GLU A 43 -15.01 -2.03 -11.48
N GLN A 44 -13.70 -1.86 -11.65
CA GLN A 44 -12.71 -2.91 -11.40
C GLN A 44 -12.19 -2.90 -9.95
N ILE A 45 -12.40 -1.82 -9.20
CA ILE A 45 -11.97 -1.69 -7.81
C ILE A 45 -12.38 -2.91 -6.98
N PRO A 46 -13.66 -3.34 -6.95
CA PRO A 46 -14.07 -4.49 -6.14
C PRO A 46 -13.37 -5.80 -6.53
N GLN A 47 -12.90 -5.92 -7.77
CA GLN A 47 -12.20 -7.10 -8.26
C GLN A 47 -10.73 -7.15 -7.80
N PHE A 48 -10.10 -5.99 -7.60
CA PHE A 48 -8.72 -5.88 -7.11
C PHE A 48 -8.62 -5.90 -5.58
N VAL A 49 -9.64 -5.44 -4.86
CA VAL A 49 -9.63 -5.36 -3.38
C VAL A 49 -9.16 -6.66 -2.71
N PRO A 50 -9.60 -7.88 -3.12
CA PRO A 50 -9.15 -9.10 -2.46
C PRO A 50 -7.65 -9.39 -2.66
N ALA A 51 -6.97 -8.78 -3.64
CA ALA A 51 -5.53 -8.95 -3.85
C ALA A 51 -4.67 -8.27 -2.78
N ILE A 52 -5.20 -7.24 -2.10
CA ILE A 52 -4.46 -6.43 -1.11
C ILE A 52 -3.86 -7.29 0.01
N PRO A 53 -4.65 -8.09 0.77
CA PRO A 53 -4.10 -8.91 1.85
C PRO A 53 -3.08 -9.94 1.35
N HIS A 54 -3.26 -10.47 0.14
CA HIS A 54 -2.28 -11.36 -0.47
C HIS A 54 -0.95 -10.63 -0.72
N CYS A 55 -0.97 -9.42 -1.28
CA CYS A 55 0.25 -8.63 -1.48
C CYS A 55 0.98 -8.40 -0.16
N PHE A 56 0.26 -8.01 0.90
CA PHE A 56 0.84 -7.80 2.23
C PHE A 56 1.48 -9.05 2.81
N SER A 57 0.87 -10.22 2.63
CA SER A 57 1.45 -11.49 3.07
C SER A 57 2.75 -11.86 2.37
N ARG A 58 3.03 -11.27 1.20
CA ARG A 58 4.24 -11.55 0.40
C ARG A 58 5.35 -10.53 0.59
N LEU A 59 5.12 -9.45 1.33
CA LEU A 59 6.12 -8.38 1.53
C LEU A 59 7.43 -8.87 2.18
N TRP A 60 7.40 -9.94 2.99
CA TRP A 60 8.60 -10.53 3.61
C TRP A 60 9.06 -11.84 2.97
N VAL A 61 8.40 -12.28 1.90
CA VAL A 61 8.79 -13.51 1.19
C VAL A 61 9.97 -13.18 0.28
N ARG A 62 11.10 -13.87 0.45
CA ARG A 62 12.30 -13.63 -0.39
C ARG A 62 12.02 -13.99 -1.86
N GLY A 63 12.71 -13.32 -2.77
CA GLY A 63 12.64 -13.62 -4.21
C GLY A 63 11.61 -12.79 -4.98
N GLU A 64 11.01 -13.41 -6.00
CA GLU A 64 10.07 -12.78 -6.93
C GLU A 64 8.69 -12.43 -6.33
N PRO A 65 8.11 -13.21 -5.38
CA PRO A 65 6.80 -12.88 -4.81
C PRO A 65 6.77 -11.49 -4.16
N ASN A 66 7.79 -11.13 -3.38
CA ASN A 66 7.89 -9.80 -2.76
C ASN A 66 7.95 -8.68 -3.79
N LEU A 67 8.82 -8.80 -4.80
CA LEU A 67 8.97 -7.76 -5.81
C LEU A 67 7.67 -7.57 -6.62
N ASN A 68 7.01 -8.66 -7.01
CA ASN A 68 5.77 -8.58 -7.77
C ASN A 68 4.58 -8.10 -6.92
N ALA A 69 4.52 -8.44 -5.64
CA ALA A 69 3.54 -7.87 -4.71
C ALA A 69 3.74 -6.35 -4.55
N LEU A 70 4.98 -5.87 -4.41
CA LEU A 70 5.28 -4.45 -4.34
C LEU A 70 4.94 -3.71 -5.64
N ARG A 71 5.22 -4.30 -6.81
CA ARG A 71 4.81 -3.73 -8.11
C ARG A 71 3.30 -3.56 -8.21
N LEU A 72 2.54 -4.58 -7.80
CA LEU A 72 1.09 -4.50 -7.76
C LEU A 72 0.61 -3.43 -6.77
N LEU A 73 1.15 -3.39 -5.54
CA LEU A 73 0.80 -2.37 -4.54
C LEU A 73 1.06 -0.94 -5.03
N VAL A 74 2.16 -0.71 -5.75
CA VAL A 74 2.41 0.58 -6.41
C VAL A 74 1.27 0.92 -7.37
N ASN A 75 0.92 0.01 -8.28
CA ASN A 75 -0.16 0.25 -9.26
C ASN A 75 -1.52 0.48 -8.58
N LEU A 76 -1.85 -0.31 -7.56
CA LEU A 76 -3.07 -0.11 -6.78
C LEU A 76 -3.08 1.28 -6.12
N SER A 77 -1.93 1.77 -5.65
CA SER A 77 -1.80 3.10 -5.02
C SER A 77 -1.80 4.25 -6.01
N CYS A 78 -1.56 3.99 -7.29
CA CYS A 78 -1.75 4.96 -8.35
C CYS A 78 -3.24 5.19 -8.69
N CYS A 79 -4.15 4.34 -8.20
CA CYS A 79 -5.59 4.57 -8.23
C CYS A 79 -6.04 5.11 -6.86
N PRO A 80 -6.30 6.42 -6.69
CA PRO A 80 -6.60 7.00 -5.36
C PRO A 80 -7.79 6.33 -4.66
N ASP A 81 -8.81 5.90 -5.41
CA ASP A 81 -10.01 5.24 -4.86
C ASP A 81 -9.74 3.84 -4.29
N MET A 82 -8.63 3.20 -4.65
CA MET A 82 -8.18 1.93 -4.05
C MET A 82 -7.51 2.13 -2.69
N VAL A 83 -6.96 3.33 -2.42
CA VAL A 83 -6.14 3.61 -1.24
C VAL A 83 -6.93 3.47 0.08
N PRO A 84 -8.19 3.91 0.20
CA PRO A 84 -9.02 3.64 1.38
C PRO A 84 -9.11 2.15 1.75
N TYR A 85 -9.22 1.26 0.76
CA TYR A 85 -9.27 -0.19 0.99
C TYR A 85 -7.93 -0.71 1.52
N MET A 86 -6.81 -0.26 0.97
CA MET A 86 -5.47 -0.64 1.45
C MET A 86 -5.22 -0.15 2.87
N LEU A 87 -5.63 1.08 3.18
CA LEU A 87 -5.46 1.69 4.50
C LEU A 87 -6.33 1.02 5.57
N GLY A 88 -7.52 0.53 5.20
CA GLY A 88 -8.41 -0.24 6.07
C GLY A 88 -7.97 -1.69 6.30
N SER A 89 -7.06 -2.22 5.48
CA SER A 89 -6.56 -3.59 5.65
C SER A 89 -5.74 -3.77 6.94
N LYS A 90 -5.70 -5.03 7.39
CA LYS A 90 -4.90 -5.42 8.55
C LYS A 90 -3.42 -5.06 8.32
N SER A 91 -2.83 -4.40 9.30
CA SER A 91 -1.43 -4.03 9.30
C SER A 91 -0.50 -5.24 9.28
N VAL A 92 0.73 -5.01 8.83
CA VAL A 92 1.82 -5.97 8.97
C VAL A 92 2.91 -5.42 9.88
N SER A 93 3.31 -6.25 10.84
CA SER A 93 4.33 -5.93 11.83
C SER A 93 5.67 -5.61 11.17
N GLY A 94 6.30 -4.52 11.60
CA GLY A 94 7.61 -4.11 11.09
C GLY A 94 7.58 -3.63 9.64
N LEU A 95 6.48 -3.02 9.20
CA LEU A 95 6.28 -2.51 7.84
C LEU A 95 7.49 -1.74 7.29
N PHE A 96 8.07 -0.83 8.08
CA PHE A 96 9.17 0.02 7.61
C PHE A 96 10.54 -0.70 7.51
N ARG A 97 10.64 -1.95 7.98
CA ARG A 97 11.80 -2.81 7.69
C ARG A 97 11.93 -3.14 6.20
N LEU A 98 10.88 -2.93 5.40
CA LEU A 98 10.96 -3.01 3.94
C LEU A 98 11.92 -1.96 3.35
N LEU A 99 12.19 -0.88 4.09
CA LEU A 99 13.13 0.17 3.70
C LEU A 99 14.59 -0.17 4.07
N ASP A 100 14.84 -1.24 4.84
CA ASP A 100 16.18 -1.74 5.20
C ASP A 100 16.80 -2.67 4.15
N THR A 101 16.13 -2.93 3.03
CA THR A 101 16.61 -3.90 2.05
C THR A 101 17.81 -3.39 1.26
N ASP A 102 18.77 -4.28 1.04
CA ASP A 102 19.90 -4.10 0.12
C ASP A 102 19.52 -4.28 -1.36
N ARG A 103 18.34 -4.85 -1.63
CA ARG A 103 17.81 -5.01 -2.99
C ARG A 103 17.20 -3.69 -3.45
N GLU A 104 17.99 -2.92 -4.19
CA GLU A 104 17.60 -1.59 -4.68
C GLU A 104 16.25 -1.57 -5.41
N GLU A 105 15.94 -2.59 -6.22
CA GLU A 105 14.66 -2.72 -6.90
C GLU A 105 13.46 -2.87 -5.94
N VAL A 106 13.65 -3.56 -4.81
CA VAL A 106 12.62 -3.74 -3.78
C VAL A 106 12.45 -2.43 -3.03
N LEU A 107 13.57 -1.80 -2.63
CA LEU A 107 13.57 -0.52 -1.95
C LEU A 107 12.85 0.55 -2.78
N LEU A 108 13.16 0.63 -4.08
CA LEU A 108 12.55 1.59 -4.99
C LEU A 108 11.04 1.40 -5.10
N ARG A 109 10.55 0.17 -5.11
CA ARG A 109 9.09 -0.12 -5.14
C ARG A 109 8.44 0.15 -3.80
N ALA A 110 9.08 -0.19 -2.68
CA ALA A 110 8.57 0.09 -1.34
C ALA A 110 8.41 1.60 -1.09
N ILE A 111 9.45 2.40 -1.37
CA ILE A 111 9.38 3.86 -1.19
C ILE A 111 8.39 4.50 -2.17
N THR A 112 8.30 3.99 -3.41
CA THR A 112 7.28 4.47 -4.38
C THR A 112 5.87 4.17 -3.88
N TRP A 113 5.64 2.97 -3.33
CA TRP A 113 4.34 2.57 -2.81
C TRP A 113 3.89 3.48 -1.66
N LEU A 114 4.77 3.74 -0.69
CA LEU A 114 4.51 4.65 0.43
C LEU A 114 4.25 6.09 -0.05
N LEU A 115 5.01 6.56 -1.05
CA LEU A 115 4.82 7.86 -1.68
C LEU A 115 3.46 7.98 -2.37
N CYS A 116 3.08 7.01 -3.21
CA CYS A 116 1.78 7.01 -3.90
C CYS A 116 0.62 6.93 -2.90
N THR A 117 0.73 6.06 -1.90
CA THR A 117 -0.27 5.93 -0.82
C THR A 117 -0.43 7.26 -0.07
N SER A 118 0.68 7.90 0.31
CA SER A 118 0.66 9.18 1.03
C SER A 118 0.12 10.31 0.15
N SER A 119 0.46 10.33 -1.14
CA SER A 119 -0.06 11.32 -2.09
C SER A 119 -1.58 11.23 -2.20
N ALA A 120 -2.15 10.02 -2.22
CA ALA A 120 -3.60 9.84 -2.23
C ALA A 120 -4.25 10.21 -0.90
N VAL A 121 -3.60 9.94 0.23
CA VAL A 121 -4.07 10.38 1.56
C VAL A 121 -4.16 11.89 1.64
N ASP A 122 -3.14 12.59 1.14
CA ASP A 122 -3.14 14.05 1.05
C ASP A 122 -4.24 14.56 0.12
N ALA A 123 -4.26 14.08 -1.13
CA ALA A 123 -5.18 14.55 -2.16
C ALA A 123 -6.67 14.31 -1.84
N LEU A 124 -7.00 13.19 -1.19
CA LEU A 124 -8.38 12.85 -0.80
C LEU A 124 -8.70 13.27 0.66
N HIS A 125 -7.73 13.88 1.34
CA HIS A 125 -7.78 14.22 2.76
C HIS A 125 -8.27 13.05 3.61
N LEU A 126 -7.67 11.87 3.44
CA LEU A 126 -8.09 10.64 4.12
C LEU A 126 -7.76 10.71 5.62
N THR A 127 -8.79 10.51 6.43
CA THR A 127 -8.69 10.32 7.88
C THR A 127 -9.10 8.90 8.24
N TYR A 128 -8.86 8.48 9.48
CA TYR A 128 -9.37 7.20 9.95
C TYR A 128 -10.90 7.09 9.77
N ASP A 129 -11.65 8.14 10.11
CA ASP A 129 -13.11 8.15 10.00
C ASP A 129 -13.59 7.89 8.57
N LYS A 130 -12.88 8.42 7.57
CA LYS A 130 -13.19 8.19 6.15
C LYS A 130 -12.90 6.76 5.69
N ILE A 131 -11.93 6.07 6.30
CA ILE A 131 -11.55 4.69 5.93
C ILE A 131 -12.16 3.64 6.85
N ALA A 132 -12.86 4.02 7.93
CA ALA A 132 -13.34 3.12 8.96
C ALA A 132 -14.28 2.02 8.42
N CYS A 133 -15.07 2.32 7.38
CA CYS A 133 -15.92 1.35 6.71
C CYS A 133 -15.14 0.20 6.06
N HIS A 134 -13.88 0.43 5.70
CA HIS A 134 -12.97 -0.55 5.11
C HIS A 134 -12.11 -1.27 6.15
N ASN A 135 -12.25 -0.99 7.45
CA ASN A 135 -11.46 -1.63 8.50
C ASN A 135 -11.69 -3.15 8.51
N GLN A 136 -10.66 -3.94 8.19
CA GLN A 136 -10.73 -5.40 8.11
C GLN A 136 -10.44 -6.11 9.45
N ASP A 137 -10.14 -5.38 10.53
CA ASP A 137 -9.98 -5.97 11.86
C ASP A 137 -11.34 -6.51 12.37
N PRO A 138 -11.41 -7.77 12.86
CA PRO A 138 -12.66 -8.38 13.33
C PRO A 138 -13.35 -7.60 14.45
N PHE A 139 -12.58 -6.87 15.26
CA PHE A 139 -13.06 -6.05 16.37
C PHE A 139 -13.14 -4.57 16.01
N ARG A 140 -12.94 -4.24 14.72
CA ARG A 140 -12.89 -2.87 14.19
C ARG A 140 -11.90 -1.97 14.94
N ASN A 141 -10.82 -2.53 15.50
CA ASN A 141 -9.82 -1.75 16.20
C ASN A 141 -9.02 -0.87 15.21
N PRO A 142 -9.02 0.48 15.37
CA PRO A 142 -8.24 1.37 14.51
C PRO A 142 -6.75 1.06 14.51
N ALA A 143 -6.20 0.63 15.65
CA ALA A 143 -4.77 0.41 15.84
C ALA A 143 -4.21 -0.73 14.98
N HIS A 144 -5.07 -1.63 14.49
CA HIS A 144 -4.68 -2.76 13.67
C HIS A 144 -4.76 -2.50 12.16
N THR A 145 -5.12 -1.27 11.77
CA THR A 145 -5.17 -0.88 10.35
C THR A 145 -3.80 -0.45 9.83
N LEU A 146 -3.60 -0.59 8.53
CA LEU A 146 -2.44 -0.02 7.86
C LEU A 146 -2.40 1.51 8.02
N TYR A 147 -3.57 2.17 8.01
CA TYR A 147 -3.68 3.62 8.28
C TYR A 147 -2.98 4.00 9.59
N HIS A 148 -3.32 3.32 10.69
CA HIS A 148 -2.71 3.61 11.98
C HIS A 148 -1.22 3.25 12.01
N THR A 149 -0.80 2.23 11.27
CA THR A 149 0.61 1.85 11.20
C THR A 149 1.47 2.86 10.46
N ILE A 150 0.92 3.53 9.45
CA ILE A 150 1.65 4.53 8.66
C ILE A 150 1.54 5.92 9.30
N TYR A 151 0.34 6.31 9.70
CA TYR A 151 0.04 7.69 10.10
C TYR A 151 -0.20 7.84 11.60
N GLY A 152 -0.37 6.76 12.36
CA GLY A 152 -0.42 6.83 13.82
C GLY A 152 0.89 7.38 14.40
N PRO A 153 0.89 7.92 15.63
CA PRO A 153 1.99 8.75 16.15
C PRO A 153 3.39 8.14 15.97
N LYS A 154 3.57 6.88 16.40
CA LYS A 154 4.85 6.16 16.28
C LYS A 154 5.20 5.82 14.85
N GLY A 155 4.22 5.34 14.09
CA GLY A 155 4.43 4.92 12.71
C GLY A 155 4.83 6.09 11.81
N ARG A 156 4.23 7.26 12.07
CA ARG A 156 4.53 8.48 11.34
C ARG A 156 5.94 9.00 11.62
N GLU A 157 6.35 9.01 12.89
CA GLU A 157 7.69 9.38 13.31
C GLU A 157 8.75 8.47 12.67
N GLU A 158 8.55 7.15 12.75
CA GLU A 158 9.43 6.17 12.14
C GLU A 158 9.51 6.37 10.61
N LEU A 159 8.38 6.50 9.91
CA LEU A 159 8.41 6.73 8.46
C LEU A 159 9.19 7.98 8.07
N GLU A 160 9.02 9.08 8.80
CA GLU A 160 9.77 10.31 8.52
C GLU A 160 11.26 10.15 8.78
N GLU A 161 11.66 9.47 9.85
CA GLU A 161 13.07 9.17 10.13
C GLU A 161 13.69 8.35 9.00
N ARG A 162 13.02 7.26 8.61
CA ARG A 162 13.49 6.36 7.56
C ARG A 162 13.54 7.04 6.20
N ALA A 163 12.55 7.88 5.88
CA ALA A 163 12.59 8.68 4.66
C ALA A 163 13.73 9.72 4.69
N ARG A 164 14.03 10.36 5.84
CA ARG A 164 15.18 11.26 5.99
C ARG A 164 16.49 10.55 5.73
N GLU A 165 16.68 9.33 6.22
CA GLU A 165 17.86 8.51 5.93
C GLU A 165 18.00 8.25 4.42
N LEU A 166 16.90 7.86 3.76
CA LEU A 166 16.88 7.56 2.32
C LEU A 166 17.14 8.77 1.42
N THR A 167 16.96 10.01 1.92
CA THR A 167 17.38 11.20 1.15
C THR A 167 18.90 11.26 0.90
N LYS A 168 19.69 10.47 1.62
CA LYS A 168 21.15 10.37 1.45
C LYS A 168 21.56 9.12 0.65
N HIS A 169 20.61 8.36 0.13
CA HIS A 169 20.87 7.13 -0.61
C HIS A 169 21.60 7.43 -1.94
N PRO A 170 22.58 6.60 -2.38
CA PRO A 170 23.34 6.83 -3.61
C PRO A 170 22.47 6.79 -4.88
N ASN A 171 21.41 6.00 -4.88
CA ASN A 171 20.43 5.99 -5.98
C ASN A 171 19.56 7.26 -5.94
N ALA A 172 19.67 8.07 -7.00
CA ALA A 172 18.95 9.34 -7.15
C ALA A 172 17.42 9.17 -7.16
N ASP A 173 16.88 8.09 -7.72
CA ASP A 173 15.43 7.85 -7.73
C ASP A 173 14.90 7.55 -6.33
N VAL A 174 15.65 6.78 -5.52
CA VAL A 174 15.31 6.53 -4.12
C VAL A 174 15.34 7.84 -3.33
N CYS A 175 16.41 8.62 -3.49
CA CYS A 175 16.56 9.95 -2.87
C CYS A 175 15.38 10.88 -3.23
N ASN A 176 15.09 11.03 -4.52
CA ASN A 176 14.01 11.90 -5.02
C ASN A 176 12.64 11.50 -4.49
N LYS A 177 12.36 10.19 -4.41
CA LYS A 177 11.10 9.69 -3.86
C LYS A 177 11.00 9.92 -2.35
N ALA A 178 12.09 9.71 -1.62
CA ALA A 178 12.14 9.95 -0.18
C ALA A 178 11.95 11.44 0.16
N MET A 179 12.57 12.35 -0.60
CA MET A 179 12.37 13.81 -0.45
C MET A 179 10.90 14.19 -0.68
N ARG A 180 10.30 13.74 -1.79
CA ARG A 180 8.89 14.00 -2.09
C ARG A 180 7.96 13.40 -1.04
N LEU A 181 8.28 12.21 -0.53
CA LEU A 181 7.51 11.60 0.55
C LEU A 181 7.53 12.49 1.79
N LEU A 182 8.69 13.01 2.21
CA LEU A 182 8.77 13.94 3.34
C LEU A 182 7.96 15.23 3.12
N GLU A 183 7.93 15.75 1.89
CA GLU A 183 7.12 16.92 1.55
C GLU A 183 5.62 16.65 1.70
N ILE A 184 5.14 15.55 1.11
CA ILE A 184 3.73 15.12 1.21
C ILE A 184 3.35 14.77 2.64
N LEU A 185 4.26 14.14 3.38
CA LEU A 185 4.02 13.84 4.78
C LEU A 185 3.73 15.15 5.54
N LYS A 186 4.48 16.24 5.33
CA LYS A 186 4.23 17.54 6.00
C LYS A 186 2.84 18.13 5.72
N SER A 187 2.23 17.85 4.57
CA SER A 187 0.88 18.35 4.25
C SER A 187 -0.24 17.51 4.88
N ILE A 188 0.02 16.23 5.15
CA ILE A 188 -0.92 15.34 5.84
C ILE A 188 -1.00 15.73 7.33
N PRO A 189 -2.19 16.03 7.87
CA PRO A 189 -2.36 16.36 9.28
C PRO A 189 -1.89 15.22 10.20
N LEU A 190 -1.34 15.60 11.36
CA LEU A 190 -0.98 14.63 12.39
C LEU A 190 -2.23 13.88 12.89
N PHE A 191 -2.02 12.61 13.25
CA PHE A 191 -3.09 11.76 13.77
C PHE A 191 -3.74 12.40 14.99
N ALA A 192 -5.04 12.71 14.89
CA ALA A 192 -5.81 13.18 16.02
C ALA A 192 -5.88 12.04 17.05
N THR A 193 -5.16 12.16 18.15
CA THR A 193 -5.34 11.24 19.28
C THR A 193 -6.77 11.41 19.80
N LEU A 194 -7.46 10.29 20.04
CA LEU A 194 -8.84 10.24 20.55
C LEU A 194 -9.07 11.12 21.80
N GLY A 195 -8.01 11.45 22.56
CA GLY A 195 -8.06 12.36 23.71
C GLY A 195 -8.24 13.85 23.36
N SER A 196 -8.04 14.27 22.11
CA SER A 196 -8.23 15.67 21.68
C SER A 196 -9.69 16.05 21.40
N GLN A 197 -10.56 15.06 21.21
CA GLN A 197 -12.01 15.24 20.99
C GLN A 197 -12.80 15.34 22.30
N LEU A 198 -12.22 14.92 23.44
CA LEU A 198 -12.86 15.03 24.77
C LEU A 198 -12.79 16.45 25.35
N ASN A 199 -11.94 17.33 24.82
CA ASN A 199 -11.83 18.72 25.26
C ASN A 199 -12.71 19.69 24.45
N ARG A 200 -13.69 19.17 23.68
CA ARG A 200 -14.61 19.95 22.84
C ARG A 200 -16.09 19.66 23.12
N LEU A 201 -16.41 19.12 24.29
CA LEU A 201 -17.77 18.96 24.80
C LEU A 201 -17.93 19.75 26.10
#